data_AF-A0A9E0SE43-F1
#
_entry.id   AF-A0A9E0SE43-F1
#
_cell.length_a   1.000
_cell.length_b   1.000
_cell.length_c   1.000
_cell.angle_alpha   90.00
_cell.angle_beta   90.00
_cell.angle_gamma   90.00
#
_symmetry.space_group_name_H-M   'P 1'
#
loop_
_entity.id
_entity.type
_entity.pdbx_description
1 polymer ?
#
loop_
_entity_poly.entity_id
_entity_poly.type
_entity_poly.pdbx_seq_one_letter_code
_entity_poly.pdbx_strand_id
1 'polypeptide(L)'
;MKIPGLRQLPSRYAMRWTVGVLMLIAALAQVIGLWKVDLIDRLDQIIYDKRLILTPAKLDKRIVIVTVDEKSLAEVGRWPWGRNVTAKLVNRLFEHYQIKTLSFDVMFSEPDTSSGYATLATLVKREFKDFPGADQKLLALKPTLDYDSQLAKAFEKRPVVLGYFLSDKLQKGQAPAPAFTEASLNGSPVAAYVAQAYEANLAQLQTAAPSGGFFNT
;
A
#
# COMPACT_ATOMS: atom_id res chain seq x y z
N MET A 1 57.95 20.66 -12.50
CA MET A 1 57.13 20.98 -13.68
C MET A 1 55.97 21.86 -13.21
N LYS A 2 56.12 23.20 -13.27
CA LYS A 2 55.13 24.18 -12.81
C LYS A 2 54.24 24.54 -14.00
N ILE A 3 52.95 24.23 -13.93
CA ILE A 3 51.97 24.60 -14.97
C ILE A 3 51.82 26.14 -14.92
N PRO A 4 52.25 26.89 -15.95
CA PRO A 4 52.19 28.34 -15.94
C PRO A 4 50.85 28.78 -16.57
N GLY A 5 49.93 29.32 -15.77
CA GLY A 5 48.63 29.74 -16.31
C GLY A 5 47.58 30.29 -15.34
N LEU A 6 47.74 30.18 -14.01
CA LEU A 6 46.87 30.87 -13.06
C LEU A 6 47.30 32.34 -12.89
N ARG A 7 47.20 33.12 -13.96
CA ARG A 7 47.26 34.59 -13.88
C ARG A 7 45.96 35.09 -13.27
N GLN A 8 46.04 35.47 -12.00
CA GLN A 8 45.19 36.42 -11.26
C GLN A 8 43.84 36.71 -11.92
N LEU A 9 42.83 35.91 -11.55
CA LEU A 9 41.43 36.30 -11.76
C LEU A 9 41.25 37.73 -11.23
N PRO A 10 40.72 38.68 -12.01
CA PRO A 10 40.61 40.06 -11.56
C PRO A 10 39.81 40.09 -10.26
N SER A 11 40.38 40.64 -9.19
CA SER A 11 39.81 40.71 -7.83
C SER A 11 38.31 41.09 -7.79
N ARG A 12 37.87 41.94 -8.73
CA ARG A 12 36.47 42.34 -8.96
C ARG A 12 35.48 41.21 -9.29
N TYR A 13 35.93 40.11 -9.91
CA TYR A 13 35.08 38.96 -10.21
C TYR A 13 35.18 37.87 -9.14
N ALA A 14 36.28 37.81 -8.39
CA ALA A 14 36.48 36.82 -7.33
C ALA A 14 35.34 36.87 -6.30
N MET A 15 34.93 38.08 -5.89
CA MET A 15 33.78 38.27 -4.97
C MET A 15 32.46 37.75 -5.53
N ARG A 16 32.23 37.88 -6.85
CA ARG A 16 31.01 37.40 -7.50
C ARG A 16 30.98 35.87 -7.57
N TRP A 17 32.13 35.27 -7.88
CA TRP A 17 32.28 33.82 -7.90
C TRP A 17 32.17 33.21 -6.51
N THR A 18 32.76 33.83 -5.48
CA THR A 18 32.65 33.32 -4.10
C THR A 18 31.22 33.36 -3.60
N VAL A 19 30.49 34.46 -3.81
CA VAL A 19 29.07 34.55 -3.44
C VAL A 19 28.23 33.50 -4.20
N GLY A 20 28.46 33.34 -5.51
CA GLY A 20 27.75 32.33 -6.30
C GLY A 20 28.02 30.90 -5.82
N VAL A 21 29.28 30.56 -5.53
CA VAL A 21 29.66 29.24 -5.00
C VAL A 21 29.05 29.03 -3.60
N LEU A 22 29.04 30.04 -2.74
CA LEU A 22 28.42 29.93 -1.41
C LEU A 22 26.91 29.72 -1.50
N MET A 23 26.22 30.45 -2.39
CA MET A 23 24.79 30.23 -2.64
C MET A 23 24.51 28.84 -3.20
N LEU A 24 25.35 28.34 -4.11
CA LEU A 24 25.22 26.98 -4.65
C LEU A 24 25.43 25.93 -3.56
N ILE A 25 26.45 26.09 -2.71
CA ILE A 25 26.70 25.18 -1.58
C ILE A 25 25.52 25.22 -0.60
N ALA A 26 24.98 26.39 -0.29
CA ALA A 26 23.80 26.53 0.58
C ALA A 26 22.56 25.85 -0.03
N ALA A 27 22.33 26.02 -1.33
CA ALA A 27 21.24 25.34 -2.04
C ALA A 27 21.43 23.82 -2.04
N LEU A 28 22.64 23.33 -2.29
CA LEU A 28 22.96 21.90 -2.23
C LEU A 28 22.80 21.35 -0.81
N ALA A 29 23.22 22.09 0.21
CA ALA A 29 23.03 21.72 1.61
C ALA A 29 21.55 21.62 1.99
N GLN A 30 20.71 22.51 1.44
CA GLN A 30 19.25 22.45 1.58
C GLN A 30 18.67 21.21 0.91
N VAL A 31 19.06 20.94 -0.35
CA VAL A 31 18.55 19.78 -1.11
C VAL A 31 18.97 18.45 -0.49
N ILE A 32 20.20 18.36 0.05
CA ILE A 32 20.70 17.16 0.73
C ILE A 32 20.12 17.05 2.16
N GLY A 33 19.44 18.09 2.65
CA GLY A 33 18.79 18.10 3.97
C GLY A 33 19.74 18.31 5.14
N LEU A 34 20.96 18.80 4.90
CA LEU A 34 21.94 19.16 5.94
C LEU A 34 21.52 20.40 6.72
N TRP A 35 20.76 21.29 6.08
CA TRP A 35 20.16 22.48 6.68
C TRP A 35 18.78 22.65 6.06
N LYS A 36 17.74 22.87 6.86
CA LYS A 36 16.38 23.11 6.36
C LYS A 36 15.94 24.52 6.73
N VAL A 37 15.60 25.31 5.72
CA VAL A 37 14.99 26.63 5.86
C VAL A 37 13.48 26.52 5.63
N ASP A 38 12.68 26.60 6.69
CA ASP A 38 11.22 26.43 6.63
C ASP A 38 10.52 27.34 5.61
N LEU A 39 11.05 28.56 5.38
CA LEU A 39 10.48 29.49 4.41
C LEU A 39 10.58 28.94 2.98
N ILE A 40 11.68 28.28 2.63
CA ILE A 40 11.89 27.70 1.30
C ILE A 40 10.92 26.53 1.11
N ASP A 41 10.80 25.65 2.11
CA ASP A 41 9.89 24.49 2.05
C ASP A 41 8.43 24.94 1.92
N ARG A 42 8.01 25.99 2.63
CA ARG A 42 6.67 26.56 2.49
C ARG A 42 6.43 27.15 1.10
N LEU A 43 7.40 27.89 0.56
CA LEU A 43 7.29 28.43 -0.79
C LEU A 43 7.19 27.31 -1.83
N ASP A 44 7.97 26.24 -1.66
CA ASP A 44 7.92 25.07 -2.53
C ASP A 44 6.56 24.36 -2.47
N GLN A 45 6.00 24.17 -1.27
CA GLN A 45 4.64 23.64 -1.09
C GLN A 45 3.57 24.52 -1.76
N ILE A 46 3.63 25.84 -1.62
CA ILE A 46 2.70 26.76 -2.29
C ILE A 46 2.83 26.67 -3.81
N ILE A 47 4.06 26.62 -4.33
CA ILE A 47 4.31 26.48 -5.77
C ILE A 47 3.78 25.13 -6.28
N TYR A 48 4.01 24.06 -5.51
CA TYR A 48 3.52 22.72 -5.81
C TYR A 48 2.00 22.67 -5.89
N ASP A 49 1.31 23.23 -4.89
CA ASP A 49 -0.16 23.29 -4.85
C ASP A 49 -0.72 24.09 -6.04
N LYS A 50 -0.13 25.25 -6.34
CA LYS A 50 -0.51 26.04 -7.52
C LYS A 50 -0.29 25.27 -8.81
N ARG A 51 0.83 24.55 -8.94
CA ARG A 51 1.12 23.72 -10.12
C ARG A 51 0.07 22.63 -10.30
N LEU A 52 -0.36 21.99 -9.20
CA LEU A 52 -1.39 20.95 -9.24
C LEU A 52 -2.75 21.50 -9.71
N ILE A 53 -3.13 22.70 -9.26
CA ILE A 53 -4.36 23.38 -9.70
C ILE A 53 -4.27 23.80 -11.18
N LEU A 54 -3.12 24.35 -11.59
CA LEU A 54 -2.90 24.84 -12.96
C LEU A 54 -2.69 23.71 -13.98
N THR A 55 -2.36 22.51 -13.51
CA THR A 55 -2.10 21.34 -14.35
C THR A 55 -3.07 20.21 -13.98
N PRO A 56 -4.38 20.41 -14.19
CA PRO A 56 -5.37 19.39 -13.84
C PRO A 56 -5.07 18.11 -14.61
N ALA A 57 -5.02 17.00 -13.88
CA ALA A 57 -4.77 15.70 -14.48
C ALA A 57 -5.90 15.35 -15.46
N LYS A 58 -5.53 14.82 -16.63
CA LYS A 58 -6.52 14.28 -17.58
C LYS A 58 -7.13 13.03 -16.97
N LEU A 59 -8.37 13.13 -16.49
CA LEU A 59 -9.09 12.00 -15.91
C LEU A 59 -9.34 10.91 -16.95
N ASP A 60 -8.86 9.71 -16.66
CA ASP A 60 -9.15 8.53 -17.45
C ASP A 60 -10.46 7.90 -16.96
N LYS A 61 -11.51 7.97 -17.79
CA LYS A 61 -12.84 7.45 -17.45
C LYS A 61 -12.87 5.94 -17.20
N ARG A 62 -11.80 5.21 -17.53
CA ARG A 62 -11.67 3.76 -17.27
C ARG A 62 -11.27 3.46 -15.82
N ILE A 63 -10.77 4.46 -15.09
CA ILE A 63 -10.33 4.32 -13.71
C ILE A 63 -11.42 4.90 -12.81
N VAL A 64 -11.87 4.10 -11.85
CA VAL A 64 -12.87 4.50 -10.87
C VAL A 64 -12.32 4.21 -9.48
N ILE A 65 -12.45 5.18 -8.58
CA ILE A 65 -12.10 5.04 -7.16
C ILE A 65 -13.39 4.75 -6.41
N VAL A 66 -13.41 3.63 -5.68
CA VAL A 66 -14.53 3.26 -4.81
C VAL A 66 -14.18 3.69 -3.39
N THR A 67 -14.85 4.73 -2.90
CA THR A 67 -14.63 5.27 -1.55
C THR A 67 -15.64 4.71 -0.56
N VAL A 68 -15.24 4.60 0.71
CA VAL A 68 -16.15 4.33 1.83
C VAL A 68 -16.55 5.67 2.44
N ASP A 69 -17.76 6.13 2.13
CA ASP A 69 -18.31 7.42 2.57
C ASP A 69 -19.41 7.25 3.63
N GLU A 70 -19.90 8.35 4.19
CA GLU A 70 -20.93 8.35 5.23
C GLU A 70 -22.22 7.67 4.77
N LYS A 71 -22.57 7.81 3.48
CA LYS A 71 -23.73 7.15 2.90
C LYS A 71 -23.56 5.63 2.89
N SER A 72 -22.40 5.15 2.45
CA SER A 72 -22.06 3.72 2.45
C SER A 72 -22.04 3.15 3.86
N LEU A 73 -21.52 3.91 4.84
CA LEU A 73 -21.53 3.49 6.24
C LEU A 73 -22.96 3.43 6.82
N ALA A 74 -23.84 4.35 6.42
CA ALA A 74 -25.24 4.33 6.83
C ALA A 74 -26.00 3.13 6.23
N GLU A 75 -25.69 2.72 5.00
CA GLU A 75 -26.37 1.61 4.31
C GLU A 75 -25.81 0.23 4.69
N VAL A 76 -24.48 0.11 4.84
CA VAL A 76 -23.79 -1.19 5.03
C VAL A 76 -23.44 -1.44 6.50
N GLY A 77 -23.17 -0.38 7.25
CA GLY A 77 -22.74 -0.43 8.65
C GLY A 77 -21.31 0.05 8.87
N ARG A 78 -20.87 -0.08 10.12
CA ARG A 78 -19.58 0.44 10.59
C ARG A 78 -18.39 -0.24 9.90
N TRP A 79 -17.43 0.58 9.48
CA TRP A 79 -16.12 0.13 9.01
C TRP A 79 -15.18 -0.25 10.18
N PRO A 80 -14.31 -1.26 10.05
CA PRO A 80 -14.11 -2.14 8.89
C PRO A 80 -15.25 -3.14 8.68
N TRP A 81 -15.65 -3.31 7.42
CA TRP A 81 -16.66 -4.30 7.07
C TRP A 81 -16.11 -5.74 7.15
N GLY A 82 -17.00 -6.69 7.42
CA GLY A 82 -16.67 -8.11 7.39
C GLY A 82 -16.28 -8.59 6.00
N ARG A 83 -15.43 -9.63 5.92
CA ARG A 83 -14.91 -10.12 4.62
C ARG A 83 -16.00 -10.68 3.70
N ASN A 84 -17.16 -11.05 4.23
CA ASN A 84 -18.35 -11.41 3.44
C ASN A 84 -18.91 -10.21 2.64
N VAL A 85 -18.90 -9.01 3.22
CA VAL A 85 -19.35 -7.79 2.54
C VAL A 85 -18.34 -7.42 1.45
N THR A 86 -17.05 -7.46 1.76
CA THR A 86 -15.98 -7.23 0.79
C THR A 86 -16.04 -8.25 -0.36
N ALA A 87 -16.29 -9.53 -0.07
CA ALA A 87 -16.45 -10.56 -1.09
C ALA A 87 -17.63 -10.26 -2.04
N LYS A 88 -18.78 -9.81 -1.49
CA LYS A 88 -19.94 -9.38 -2.29
C LYS A 88 -19.62 -8.17 -3.17
N LEU A 89 -18.86 -7.20 -2.65
CA LEU A 89 -18.41 -6.04 -3.43
C LEU A 89 -17.53 -6.49 -4.59
N VAL A 90 -16.53 -7.34 -4.34
CA VAL A 90 -15.64 -7.90 -5.37
C VAL A 90 -16.43 -8.63 -6.44
N ASN A 91 -17.34 -9.53 -6.04
CA ASN A 91 -18.20 -10.25 -6.98
C ASN A 91 -19.01 -9.28 -7.84
N ARG A 92 -19.65 -8.27 -7.24
CA ARG A 92 -20.42 -7.27 -7.99
C ARG A 92 -19.56 -6.49 -8.98
N LEU A 93 -18.35 -6.08 -8.58
CA LEU A 93 -17.44 -5.35 -9.46
C LEU A 93 -17.02 -6.18 -10.68
N PHE A 94 -16.68 -7.45 -10.52
CA PHE A 94 -16.25 -8.30 -11.63
C PHE A 94 -17.43 -8.87 -12.44
N GLU A 95 -18.53 -9.26 -11.81
CA GLU A 95 -19.64 -9.95 -12.48
C GLU A 95 -20.63 -8.98 -13.12
N HIS A 96 -20.97 -7.89 -12.41
CA HIS A 96 -21.95 -6.93 -12.89
C HIS A 96 -21.28 -5.79 -13.67
N TYR A 97 -20.24 -5.17 -13.11
CA TYR A 97 -19.56 -4.04 -13.75
C TYR A 97 -18.44 -4.46 -14.71
N GLN A 98 -18.05 -5.74 -14.73
CA GLN A 98 -17.08 -6.30 -15.66
C GLN A 98 -15.74 -5.55 -15.68
N ILE A 99 -15.26 -5.12 -14.51
CA ILE A 99 -13.98 -4.43 -14.38
C ILE A 99 -12.82 -5.32 -14.82
N LYS A 100 -11.76 -4.69 -15.35
CA LYS A 100 -10.55 -5.41 -15.80
C LYS A 100 -9.57 -5.75 -14.69
N THR A 101 -9.54 -4.99 -13.60
CA THR A 101 -8.62 -5.19 -12.48
C THR A 101 -9.14 -4.46 -11.26
N LEU A 102 -8.83 -4.97 -10.07
CA LEU A 102 -9.18 -4.38 -8.78
C LEU A 102 -7.93 -4.25 -7.92
N SER A 103 -7.67 -3.05 -7.40
CA SER A 103 -6.58 -2.83 -6.42
C SER A 103 -7.19 -2.40 -5.09
N PHE A 104 -6.69 -2.96 -4.00
CA PHE A 104 -7.09 -2.58 -2.65
C PHE A 104 -6.05 -1.66 -2.02
N ASP A 105 -6.48 -0.48 -1.58
CA ASP A 105 -5.72 0.42 -0.70
C ASP A 105 -6.01 0.12 0.79
N VAL A 106 -6.19 -1.16 1.10
CA VAL A 106 -6.40 -1.67 2.45
C VAL A 106 -5.72 -3.03 2.55
N MET A 107 -5.27 -3.38 3.75
CA MET A 107 -4.59 -4.64 4.02
C MET A 107 -5.47 -5.56 4.87
N PHE A 108 -5.46 -6.85 4.54
CA PHE A 108 -6.17 -7.90 5.28
C PHE A 108 -5.15 -8.75 6.05
N SER A 109 -4.44 -8.15 7.00
CA SER A 109 -3.35 -8.81 7.75
C SER A 109 -3.82 -9.66 8.93
N GLU A 110 -5.10 -9.58 9.28
CA GLU A 110 -5.70 -10.26 10.43
C GLU A 110 -6.94 -11.06 10.01
N PRO A 111 -7.16 -12.24 10.63
CA PRO A 111 -8.36 -13.04 10.42
C PRO A 111 -9.64 -12.24 10.69
N ASP A 112 -10.67 -12.49 9.88
CA ASP A 112 -11.99 -11.94 10.16
C ASP A 112 -12.62 -12.63 11.37
N THR A 113 -13.11 -11.83 12.31
CA THR A 113 -13.80 -12.30 13.53
C THR A 113 -15.29 -11.96 13.54
N SER A 114 -15.81 -11.36 12.47
CA SER A 114 -17.16 -10.78 12.41
C SER A 114 -18.27 -11.81 12.24
N SER A 115 -17.97 -13.03 11.79
CA SER A 115 -18.97 -14.09 11.63
C SER A 115 -19.46 -14.71 12.95
N GLY A 116 -18.73 -14.49 14.04
CA GLY A 116 -19.04 -15.09 15.34
C GLY A 116 -18.76 -16.60 15.42
N TYR A 117 -18.14 -17.22 14.40
CA TYR A 117 -17.87 -18.65 14.38
C TYR A 117 -17.06 -19.11 15.60
N ALA A 118 -16.04 -18.35 16.00
CA ALA A 118 -15.21 -18.67 17.16
C ALA A 118 -16.04 -18.67 18.46
N THR A 119 -16.88 -17.65 18.66
CA THR A 119 -17.78 -17.56 19.82
C THR A 119 -18.79 -18.71 19.82
N LEU A 120 -19.38 -19.02 18.67
CA LEU A 120 -20.30 -20.15 18.52
C LEU A 120 -19.60 -21.48 18.84
N ALA A 121 -18.37 -21.66 18.37
CA ALA A 121 -17.57 -22.84 18.66
C ALA A 121 -17.26 -22.99 20.15
N THR A 122 -16.97 -21.89 20.85
CA THR A 122 -16.79 -21.87 22.30
C THR A 122 -18.08 -22.25 23.04
N LEU A 123 -19.23 -21.70 22.62
CA LEU A 123 -20.52 -22.01 23.22
C LEU A 123 -20.90 -23.48 23.04
N VAL A 124 -20.71 -24.03 21.83
CA VAL A 124 -20.97 -25.45 21.54
C VAL A 124 -20.14 -26.35 22.45
N LYS A 125 -18.83 -26.06 22.59
CA LYS A 125 -17.93 -26.84 23.44
C LYS A 125 -18.23 -26.75 24.93
N ARG A 126 -18.73 -25.60 25.41
CA ARG A 126 -18.96 -25.37 26.85
C ARG A 126 -20.34 -25.81 27.30
N GLU A 127 -21.37 -25.34 26.60
CA GLU A 127 -22.76 -25.43 27.03
C GLU A 127 -23.52 -26.57 26.33
N PHE A 128 -23.06 -27.00 25.15
CA PHE A 128 -23.74 -28.03 24.35
C PHE A 128 -22.91 -29.32 24.19
N LYS A 129 -21.94 -29.55 25.09
CA LYS A 129 -21.07 -30.75 25.08
C LYS A 129 -21.85 -32.07 25.12
N ASP A 130 -23.01 -32.07 25.79
CA ASP A 130 -23.84 -33.26 25.96
C ASP A 130 -24.91 -33.40 24.86
N PHE A 131 -24.99 -32.44 23.93
CA PHE A 131 -25.93 -32.48 22.82
C PHE A 131 -25.36 -33.31 21.66
N PRO A 132 -26.01 -34.45 21.30
CA PRO A 132 -25.50 -35.31 20.24
C PRO A 132 -25.43 -34.58 18.89
N GLY A 133 -24.26 -34.64 18.26
CA GLY A 133 -24.03 -34.06 16.92
C GLY A 133 -23.85 -32.53 16.89
N ALA A 134 -23.66 -31.87 18.05
CA ALA A 134 -23.39 -30.42 18.11
C ALA A 134 -22.16 -30.02 17.29
N ASP A 135 -21.05 -30.75 17.46
CA ASP A 135 -19.81 -30.49 16.72
C ASP A 135 -19.97 -30.69 15.20
N GLN A 136 -20.73 -31.71 14.78
CA GLN A 136 -20.97 -31.96 13.36
C GLN A 136 -21.80 -30.84 12.73
N LYS A 137 -22.83 -30.35 13.43
CA LYS A 137 -23.61 -29.20 12.98
C LYS A 137 -22.77 -27.93 12.93
N LEU A 138 -21.91 -27.70 13.91
CA LEU A 138 -20.97 -26.57 13.91
C LEU A 138 -20.02 -26.63 12.71
N LEU A 139 -19.43 -27.79 12.44
CA LEU A 139 -18.55 -27.99 11.29
C LEU A 139 -19.27 -27.76 9.96
N ALA A 140 -20.55 -28.16 9.86
CA ALA A 140 -21.36 -27.90 8.67
C ALA A 140 -21.61 -26.40 8.41
N LEU A 141 -21.57 -25.56 9.46
CA LEU A 141 -21.72 -24.10 9.32
C LEU A 141 -20.41 -23.40 8.91
N LYS A 142 -19.25 -24.02 9.13
CA LYS A 142 -17.94 -23.39 8.88
C LYS A 142 -17.83 -22.76 7.47
N PRO A 143 -18.22 -23.42 6.37
CA PRO A 143 -18.10 -22.81 5.03
C PRO A 143 -18.92 -21.52 4.87
N THR A 144 -20.03 -21.39 5.58
CA THR A 144 -20.90 -20.20 5.52
C THR A 144 -20.44 -19.07 6.43
N LEU A 145 -19.63 -19.38 7.45
CA LEU A 145 -19.16 -18.41 8.45
C LEU A 145 -17.65 -18.11 8.34
N ASP A 146 -16.93 -18.79 7.44
CA ASP A 146 -15.54 -18.48 7.13
C ASP A 146 -15.48 -17.37 6.07
N TYR A 147 -15.53 -16.13 6.56
CA TYR A 147 -15.60 -14.96 5.70
C TYR A 147 -14.29 -14.67 4.96
N ASP A 148 -13.14 -15.01 5.54
CA ASP A 148 -11.87 -14.91 4.82
C ASP A 148 -11.83 -15.88 3.64
N SER A 149 -12.32 -17.12 3.83
CA SER A 149 -12.45 -18.08 2.71
C SER A 149 -13.41 -17.60 1.63
N GLN A 150 -14.50 -16.92 2.00
CA GLN A 150 -15.41 -16.31 1.03
C GLN A 150 -14.74 -15.20 0.22
N LEU A 151 -13.92 -14.37 0.86
CA LEU A 151 -13.15 -13.34 0.16
C LEU A 151 -12.06 -13.93 -0.71
N ALA A 152 -11.32 -14.93 -0.23
CA ALA A 152 -10.33 -15.65 -1.03
C ALA A 152 -10.96 -16.22 -2.31
N LYS A 153 -12.12 -16.87 -2.18
CA LYS A 153 -12.88 -17.39 -3.33
C LYS A 153 -13.33 -16.29 -4.30
N ALA A 154 -13.65 -15.10 -3.79
CA ALA A 154 -13.99 -13.95 -4.62
C ALA A 154 -12.78 -13.37 -5.37
N PHE A 155 -11.54 -13.68 -4.96
CA PHE A 155 -10.31 -13.30 -5.66
C PHE A 155 -9.87 -14.33 -6.70
N GLU A 156 -10.20 -15.61 -6.50
CA GLU A 156 -9.76 -16.68 -7.39
C GLU A 156 -10.04 -16.38 -8.87
N LYS A 157 -9.00 -16.55 -9.70
CA LYS A 157 -9.05 -16.34 -11.17
C LYS A 157 -9.45 -14.92 -11.59
N ARG A 158 -9.33 -13.94 -10.69
CA ARG A 158 -9.59 -12.53 -10.99
C ARG A 158 -8.31 -11.70 -10.81
N PRO A 159 -8.11 -10.67 -11.63
CA PRO A 159 -6.97 -9.75 -11.52
C PRO A 159 -7.18 -8.81 -10.32
N VAL A 160 -6.81 -9.29 -9.14
CA VAL A 160 -6.84 -8.54 -7.89
C VAL A 160 -5.42 -8.26 -7.43
N VAL A 161 -5.16 -7.01 -7.06
CA VAL A 161 -3.88 -6.54 -6.50
C VAL A 161 -4.11 -6.16 -5.04
N LEU A 162 -3.36 -6.79 -4.14
CA LEU A 162 -3.43 -6.50 -2.72
C LEU A 162 -2.30 -5.59 -2.26
N GLY A 163 -2.62 -4.70 -1.31
CA GLY A 163 -1.66 -3.85 -0.65
C GLY A 163 -0.77 -4.58 0.33
N TYR A 164 0.48 -4.15 0.44
CA TYR A 164 1.37 -4.50 1.56
C TYR A 164 2.24 -3.31 1.95
N PHE A 165 2.86 -3.38 3.13
CA PHE A 165 3.77 -2.38 3.66
C PHE A 165 5.15 -2.99 3.83
N LEU A 166 6.17 -2.24 3.44
CA LEU A 166 7.55 -2.52 3.83
C LEU A 166 7.77 -2.02 5.27
N SER A 167 8.47 -2.77 6.09
CA SER A 167 8.71 -2.42 7.50
C SER A 167 10.14 -2.76 7.88
N ASP A 168 10.66 -2.15 8.93
CA ASP A 168 11.97 -2.55 9.50
C ASP A 168 11.79 -3.26 10.85
N LYS A 169 10.56 -3.38 11.35
CA LYS A 169 10.29 -3.81 12.73
C LYS A 169 9.45 -5.08 12.81
N LEU A 170 8.47 -5.24 11.92
CA LEU A 170 7.46 -6.29 12.02
C LEU A 170 7.35 -7.04 10.70
N GLN A 171 7.43 -8.36 10.79
CA GLN A 171 7.11 -9.26 9.70
C GLN A 171 5.77 -9.96 9.99
N LYS A 172 4.74 -9.68 9.18
CA LYS A 172 3.38 -10.21 9.34
C LYS A 172 2.74 -10.51 7.99
N GLY A 173 1.97 -11.61 7.92
CA GLY A 173 1.29 -12.02 6.70
C GLY A 173 2.23 -12.66 5.68
N GLN A 174 1.81 -12.70 4.42
CA GLN A 174 2.58 -13.23 3.30
C GLN A 174 2.74 -12.13 2.24
N ALA A 175 3.99 -11.79 1.90
CA ALA A 175 4.30 -10.89 0.79
C ALA A 175 3.97 -11.56 -0.57
N PRO A 176 3.65 -10.76 -1.62
CA PRO A 176 3.51 -11.30 -2.96
C PRO A 176 4.82 -11.92 -3.46
N ALA A 177 4.71 -12.80 -4.47
CA ALA A 177 5.89 -13.28 -5.16
C ALA A 177 6.61 -12.10 -5.86
N PRO A 178 7.96 -12.09 -5.89
CA PRO A 178 8.69 -11.02 -6.54
C PRO A 178 8.40 -10.99 -8.05
N ALA A 179 8.25 -9.79 -8.61
CA ALA A 179 7.98 -9.61 -10.04
C ALA A 179 9.15 -10.04 -10.95
N PHE A 180 10.37 -10.00 -10.42
CA PHE A 180 11.60 -10.43 -11.07
C PHE A 180 12.64 -10.85 -10.02
N THR A 181 13.66 -11.58 -10.43
CA THR A 181 14.76 -12.01 -9.54
C THR A 181 16.03 -11.23 -9.85
N GLU A 182 17.05 -11.33 -8.99
CA GLU A 182 18.37 -10.76 -9.27
C GLU A 182 18.98 -11.30 -10.58
N ALA A 183 18.70 -12.57 -10.90
CA ALA A 183 19.11 -13.15 -12.18
C ALA A 183 18.46 -12.43 -13.37
N SER A 184 17.21 -11.96 -13.23
CA SER A 184 16.54 -11.16 -14.26
C SER A 184 17.22 -9.82 -14.55
N LEU A 185 18.04 -9.31 -13.61
CA LEU A 185 18.74 -8.04 -13.75
C LEU A 185 20.02 -8.15 -14.59
N ASN A 186 20.52 -9.35 -14.87
CA ASN A 186 21.75 -9.58 -15.67
C ASN A 186 22.95 -8.74 -15.22
N GLY A 187 23.12 -8.54 -13.89
CA GLY A 187 24.19 -7.71 -13.34
C GLY A 187 23.98 -6.20 -13.43
N SER A 188 22.81 -5.74 -13.90
CA SER A 188 22.45 -4.33 -13.90
C SER A 188 22.25 -3.84 -12.46
N PRO A 189 22.96 -2.79 -12.01
CA PRO A 189 22.75 -2.24 -10.69
C PRO A 189 21.36 -1.58 -10.63
N VAL A 190 20.59 -1.90 -9.58
CA VAL A 190 19.31 -1.25 -9.29
C VAL A 190 19.42 -0.56 -7.95
N ALA A 191 19.23 0.76 -7.94
CA ALA A 191 19.01 1.49 -6.69
C ALA A 191 17.59 1.16 -6.20
N ALA A 192 17.50 0.26 -5.22
CA ALA A 192 16.25 -0.16 -4.60
C ALA A 192 16.24 0.23 -3.12
N TYR A 193 15.06 0.61 -2.63
CA TYR A 193 14.83 0.68 -1.19
C TYR A 193 14.88 -0.73 -0.60
N VAL A 194 15.62 -0.90 0.49
CA VAL A 194 15.78 -2.19 1.19
C VAL A 194 15.08 -2.08 2.53
N ALA A 195 14.06 -2.92 2.73
CA ALA A 195 13.37 -3.08 4.00
C ALA A 195 13.73 -4.43 4.64
N GLN A 196 13.81 -4.47 5.97
CA GLN A 196 14.19 -5.70 6.68
C GLN A 196 13.00 -6.61 6.98
N ALA A 197 11.77 -6.10 6.87
CA ALA A 197 10.52 -6.77 7.20
C ALA A 197 9.36 -6.26 6.32
N TYR A 198 8.16 -6.77 6.55
CA TYR A 198 6.95 -6.37 5.84
C TYR A 198 5.69 -6.69 6.62
N GLU A 199 4.63 -5.92 6.40
CA GLU A 199 3.29 -6.26 6.83
C GLU A 199 2.43 -6.49 5.59
N ALA A 200 1.83 -7.67 5.48
CA ALA A 200 1.11 -8.10 4.30
C ALA A 200 -0.19 -8.84 4.67
N ASN A 201 -0.89 -9.32 3.66
CA ASN A 201 -2.19 -9.98 3.79
C ASN A 201 -2.06 -11.40 4.38
N LEU A 202 -3.17 -11.94 4.88
CA LEU A 202 -3.26 -13.36 5.22
C LEU A 202 -2.84 -14.23 4.03
N ALA A 203 -2.11 -15.31 4.32
CA ALA A 203 -1.57 -16.21 3.29
C ALA A 203 -2.63 -16.72 2.29
N GLN A 204 -3.82 -17.07 2.80
CA GLN A 204 -4.94 -17.53 1.97
C GLN A 204 -5.41 -16.46 0.97
N LEU A 205 -5.43 -15.19 1.37
CA LEU A 205 -5.85 -14.08 0.52
C LEU A 205 -4.75 -13.73 -0.48
N GLN A 206 -3.49 -13.71 -0.06
CA GLN A 206 -2.36 -13.45 -0.94
C GLN A 206 -2.16 -14.57 -1.98
N THR A 207 -2.45 -15.82 -1.62
CA THR A 207 -2.41 -16.94 -2.56
C THR A 207 -3.53 -16.83 -3.61
N ALA A 208 -4.72 -16.38 -3.20
CA ALA A 208 -5.86 -16.19 -4.11
C ALA A 208 -5.69 -14.96 -5.04
N ALA A 209 -4.95 -13.94 -4.59
CA ALA A 209 -4.59 -12.74 -5.34
C ALA A 209 -3.06 -12.55 -5.37
N PRO A 210 -2.33 -13.21 -6.29
CA PRO A 210 -0.86 -13.27 -6.25
C PRO A 210 -0.16 -11.93 -6.47
N SER A 211 -0.83 -10.98 -7.10
CA SER A 211 -0.28 -9.65 -7.37
C SER A 211 -0.34 -8.77 -6.12
N GLY A 212 0.68 -7.95 -5.91
CA GLY A 212 0.67 -6.97 -4.83
C GLY A 212 1.37 -5.66 -5.20
N GLY A 213 1.00 -4.61 -4.49
CA GLY A 213 1.63 -3.28 -4.57
C GLY A 213 1.94 -2.79 -3.16
N PHE A 214 3.10 -2.16 -2.99
CA PHE A 214 3.42 -1.49 -1.74
C PHE A 214 2.97 -0.02 -1.80
N PHE A 215 2.54 0.53 -0.67
CA PHE A 215 2.03 1.91 -0.61
C PHE A 215 2.85 2.87 0.26
N ASN A 216 3.95 2.39 0.86
CA ASN A 216 4.85 3.24 1.65
C ASN A 216 6.20 3.47 0.97
N THR A 217 6.61 4.74 0.95
CA THR A 217 7.94 5.25 0.57
C THR A 217 8.25 6.49 1.37
#